data_AF-A0AB36J2R3-F1
#
_entry.id   AF-A0AB36J2R3-F1
#
_cell.length_a   1.000
_cell.length_b   1.000
_cell.length_c   1.000
_cell.angle_alpha   90.00
_cell.angle_beta   90.00
_cell.angle_gamma   90.00
#
_symmetry.space_group_name_H-M   'P 1'
#
loop_
_entity.id
_entity.type
_entity.pdbx_description
1 polymer ?
#
loop_
_entity_poly.entity_id
_entity_poly.type
_entity_poly.pdbx_seq_one_letter_code
_entity_poly.pdbx_strand_id
1 'polypeptide(L)'
;MEMDEIKTIIMEYENNLLVRVESSVMLGDKEYKTLSFEIWTDREKYKDNIYEEWKQGEQYLYCTNHATIDEKDMIRTFKRRFMN
;
A
#
# COMPACT_ATOMS: atom_id res chain seq x y z
N MET A 1 14.13 12.50 -9.49
CA MET A 1 13.08 13.18 -8.71
C MET A 1 12.94 12.35 -7.46
N GLU A 2 13.44 12.86 -6.34
CA GLU A 2 13.46 12.15 -5.06
C GLU A 2 12.07 12.27 -4.46
N MET A 3 11.43 11.13 -4.19
CA MET A 3 10.10 11.07 -3.60
C MET A 3 10.28 10.55 -2.18
N ASP A 4 10.11 11.44 -1.21
CA ASP A 4 10.07 11.04 0.19
C ASP A 4 8.72 10.39 0.45
N GLU A 5 8.75 9.09 0.72
CA GLU A 5 7.57 8.28 1.02
C GLU A 5 7.65 7.77 2.45
N ILE A 6 6.59 8.02 3.21
CA ILE A 6 6.41 7.52 4.57
C ILE A 6 5.31 6.47 4.52
N LYS A 7 5.68 5.22 4.84
CA LYS A 7 4.75 4.10 4.95
C LYS A 7 4.45 3.81 6.41
N THR A 8 3.17 3.81 6.78
CA THR A 8 2.69 3.48 8.12
C THR A 8 1.73 2.30 8.05
N ILE A 9 2.02 1.20 8.74
CA ILE A 9 1.06 0.10 8.89
C ILE A 9 -0.05 0.57 9.84
N ILE A 10 -1.28 0.64 9.35
CA ILE A 10 -2.45 1.10 10.13
C ILE A 10 -3.39 -0.04 10.53
N MET A 11 -3.29 -1.21 9.87
CA MET A 11 -4.00 -2.42 10.27
C MET A 11 -3.24 -3.66 9.81
N GLU A 12 -3.37 -4.75 10.57
CA GLU A 12 -2.81 -6.05 10.26
C GLU A 12 -3.80 -7.15 10.63
N TYR A 13 -3.85 -8.19 9.81
CA TYR A 13 -4.55 -9.44 10.11
C TYR A 13 -3.85 -10.61 9.43
N GLU A 14 -3.42 -11.60 10.22
CA GLU A 14 -2.55 -12.70 9.79
C GLU A 14 -1.29 -12.15 9.09
N ASN A 15 -1.07 -12.49 7.81
CA ASN A 15 0.06 -11.98 7.02
C ASN A 15 -0.31 -10.79 6.11
N ASN A 16 -1.52 -10.25 6.24
CA ASN A 16 -2.00 -9.15 5.41
C ASN A 16 -1.86 -7.81 6.15
N LEU A 17 -1.50 -6.76 5.42
CA LEU A 17 -1.26 -5.43 5.96
C LEU A 17 -2.09 -4.38 5.21
N LEU A 18 -2.65 -3.43 5.96
CA LEU A 18 -3.12 -2.16 5.41
C LEU A 18 -2.09 -1.09 5.77
N VAL A 19 -1.53 -0.47 4.73
CA VAL A 19 -0.46 0.51 4.86
C VAL A 19 -0.97 1.84 4.34
N ARG A 20 -0.82 2.89 5.14
CA ARG A 20 -1.00 4.27 4.73
C ARG A 20 0.31 4.77 4.13
N VAL A 21 0.22 5.37 2.95
CA VAL A 21 1.34 5.89 2.20
C VAL A 21 1.18 7.39 2.05
N GLU A 22 2.07 8.14 2.69
CA GLU A 22 2.16 9.59 2.58
C GLU A 22 3.41 9.93 1.78
N SER A 23 3.28 10.79 0.77
CA SER A 23 4.42 11.22 -0.02
C SER A 23 4.30 12.69 -0.43
N SER A 24 5.41 13.27 -0.86
CA SER A 24 5.44 14.60 -1.47
C SER A 24 6.03 14.51 -2.86
N VAL A 25 5.45 15.22 -3.83
CA VAL A 25 5.98 15.36 -5.18
C VAL A 25 6.16 16.84 -5.53
N MET A 26 7.33 17.17 -6.08
CA MET A 26 7.62 18.50 -6.62
C MET A 26 7.13 18.59 -8.07
N LEU A 27 6.22 19.52 -8.34
CA LEU A 27 5.78 19.87 -9.70
C LEU A 27 6.12 21.34 -9.94
N GLY A 28 7.26 21.58 -10.60
CA GLY A 28 7.83 22.91 -10.75
C GLY A 28 8.41 23.40 -9.43
N ASP A 29 7.95 24.56 -8.96
CA ASP A 29 8.30 25.19 -7.69
C ASP A 29 7.33 24.85 -6.55
N LYS A 30 6.34 23.98 -6.80
CA LYS A 30 5.30 23.62 -5.85
C LYS A 30 5.45 22.19 -5.35
N GLU A 31 5.35 22.03 -4.04
CA GLU A 31 5.25 20.73 -3.37
C GLU A 31 3.78 20.32 -3.25
N TYR A 32 3.46 19.10 -3.67
CA TYR A 32 2.15 18.50 -3.52
C TYR A 32 2.24 17.29 -2.61
N LYS A 33 1.46 17.29 -1.53
CA LYS A 33 1.32 16.14 -0.65
C LYS A 33 0.30 15.17 -1.22
N THR A 34 0.67 13.91 -1.27
CA THR A 34 -0.16 12.81 -1.74
C THR A 34 -0.39 11.80 -0.62
N LEU A 35 -1.59 11.22 -0.63
CA LEU A 35 -2.02 10.18 0.29
C LEU A 35 -2.58 9.02 -0.53
N SER A 36 -2.11 7.82 -0.25
CA SER A 36 -2.67 6.58 -0.80
C SER A 36 -2.63 5.48 0.26
N PHE A 37 -3.25 4.35 -0.05
CA PHE A 37 -3.24 3.17 0.81
C PHE A 37 -2.82 1.95 0.02
N GLU A 38 -1.98 1.11 0.60
CA GLU A 38 -1.59 -0.18 0.05
C GLU A 38 -2.22 -1.30 0.88
N ILE A 39 -2.78 -2.30 0.22
CA ILE A 39 -3.15 -3.57 0.85
C ILE A 39 -2.13 -4.61 0.41
N TRP A 40 -1.38 -5.14 1.37
CA TRP A 40 -0.39 -6.19 1.17
C TRP A 40 -0.95 -7.54 1.63
N THR A 41 -0.68 -8.58 0.85
CA THR A 41 -1.11 -9.96 1.16
C THR A 41 0.02 -10.85 1.69
N ASP A 42 1.25 -10.33 1.72
CA ASP A 42 2.43 -11.03 2.23
C ASP A 42 3.37 -10.03 2.92
N ARG A 43 3.61 -10.26 4.21
CA ARG A 43 4.44 -9.41 5.08
C ARG A 43 5.92 -9.45 4.72
N GLU A 44 6.45 -10.57 4.25
CA GLU A 44 7.86 -10.64 3.84
C GLU A 44 8.05 -9.90 2.51
N LYS A 45 7.09 -10.03 1.58
CA LYS A 45 7.09 -9.25 0.34
C LYS A 45 6.98 -7.75 0.59
N TYR A 46 6.21 -7.34 1.59
CA TYR A 46 6.20 -5.94 2.04
C TYR A 46 7.58 -5.46 2.52
N LYS A 47 8.26 -6.24 3.38
CA LYS A 47 9.60 -5.88 3.89
C LYS A 47 10.64 -5.79 2.78
N ASP A 48 10.56 -6.69 1.81
CA ASP A 48 11.47 -6.74 0.66
C ASP A 48 11.08 -5.72 -0.44
N ASN A 49 9.96 -5.00 -0.26
CA ASN A 49 9.38 -4.08 -1.23
C ASN A 49 9.10 -4.74 -2.60
N ILE A 50 8.63 -5.99 -2.58
CA ILE A 50 8.30 -6.79 -3.77
C ILE A 50 6.79 -6.76 -4.00
N TYR A 51 6.35 -5.93 -4.93
CA TYR A 51 4.93 -5.73 -5.24
C TYR A 51 4.30 -6.91 -6.01
N GLU A 52 5.09 -7.56 -6.86
CA GLU A 52 4.67 -8.68 -7.69
C GLU A 52 5.84 -9.59 -8.04
N GLU A 53 5.56 -10.85 -8.36
CA GLU A 53 6.54 -11.81 -8.86
C GLU A 53 5.97 -12.68 -9.97
N TRP A 54 6.84 -13.14 -10.87
CA TRP A 54 6.51 -14.15 -11.87
C TRP A 54 7.10 -15.49 -11.44
N LYS A 55 6.24 -16.49 -11.22
CA LYS A 55 6.64 -17.85 -10.83
C LYS A 55 5.97 -18.85 -11.76
N GLN A 56 6.76 -19.69 -12.41
CA GLN A 56 6.28 -20.75 -13.31
C GLN A 56 5.33 -20.25 -14.42
N GLY A 57 5.50 -19.00 -14.87
CA GLY A 57 4.65 -18.39 -15.90
C GLY A 57 3.39 -17.71 -15.38
N GLU A 58 3.13 -17.74 -14.08
CA GLU A 58 2.02 -17.04 -13.43
C GLU A 58 2.52 -15.79 -12.70
N GLN A 59 1.71 -14.72 -12.75
CA GLN A 59 1.96 -13.47 -12.03
C GLN A 59 1.25 -13.51 -10.67
N TYR A 60 2.01 -13.26 -9.61
CA TYR A 60 1.53 -13.16 -8.23
C TYR A 60 1.60 -11.71 -7.80
N LEU A 61 0.46 -11.10 -7.48
CA LEU A 61 0.37 -9.74 -6.97
C LEU A 61 0.32 -9.76 -5.44
N TYR A 62 1.26 -9.10 -4.79
CA TYR A 62 1.37 -9.01 -3.33
C TYR A 62 0.86 -7.69 -2.76
N CYS A 63 0.71 -6.67 -3.61
CA CYS A 63 0.25 -5.34 -3.20
C CYS A 63 -0.80 -4.78 -4.17
N THR A 64 -1.85 -4.17 -3.62
CA THR A 64 -2.80 -3.33 -4.37
C THR A 64 -2.82 -1.92 -3.79
N ASN A 65 -2.59 -0.90 -4.64
CA ASN A 65 -2.61 0.51 -4.25
C ASN A 65 -3.99 1.16 -4.50
N HIS A 66 -4.41 2.02 -3.58
CA HIS A 66 -5.67 2.74 -3.59
C HIS A 66 -5.42 4.24 -3.38
N ALA A 67 -5.66 5.03 -4.42
CA ALA A 67 -5.61 6.49 -4.36
C ALA A 67 -6.91 7.05 -3.78
N THR A 68 -7.00 7.10 -2.45
CA THR A 68 -8.12 7.68 -1.71
C THR A 68 -7.62 8.40 -0.46
N ILE A 69 -8.42 9.32 0.07
CA ILE A 69 -8.16 10.01 1.32
C ILE A 69 -8.98 9.47 2.50
N ASP A 70 -9.93 8.55 2.24
CA ASP A 70 -10.80 8.00 3.28
C ASP A 70 -10.22 6.73 3.91
N GLU A 71 -9.50 6.91 5.03
CA GLU A 71 -8.93 5.82 5.81
C GLU A 71 -10.00 4.85 6.37
N LYS A 72 -11.20 5.35 6.72
CA LYS A 72 -12.26 4.50 7.29
C LYS A 72 -12.83 3.56 6.25
N ASP A 73 -12.96 4.03 5.01
CA ASP A 73 -13.38 3.18 3.89
C ASP A 73 -12.32 2.11 3.57
N MET A 74 -11.04 2.47 3.63
CA MET A 74 -9.94 1.51 3.44
C MET A 74 -9.88 0.45 4.54
N ILE A 75 -10.08 0.83 5.79
CA ILE A 75 -10.20 -0.11 6.92
C ILE A 75 -11.38 -1.07 6.69
N ARG A 76 -12.54 -0.56 6.25
CA ARG A 76 -13.71 -1.40 5.97
C ARG A 76 -13.44 -2.38 4.82
N THR A 77 -12.78 -1.92 3.77
CA THR A 77 -12.37 -2.74 2.63
C THR A 77 -11.42 -3.85 3.06
N PHE A 78 -10.41 -3.53 3.87
CA PHE A 78 -9.47 -4.50 4.41
C PHE A 78 -10.18 -5.57 5.26
N LYS A 79 -11.02 -5.14 6.22
CA LYS A 79 -11.80 -6.06 7.06
C LYS A 79 -12.69 -6.98 6.24
N ARG A 80 -13.43 -6.44 5.27
CA ARG A 80 -14.31 -7.24 4.40
C ARG A 80 -13.54 -8.30 3.61
N ARG A 81 -12.27 -8.05 3.28
CA ARG A 81 -11.45 -8.94 2.47
C ARG A 81 -10.85 -10.10 3.27
N PHE A 82 -10.44 -9.88 4.53
CA PHE A 82 -9.65 -10.86 5.28
C PHE A 82 -10.23 -11.29 6.62
N MET A 83 -11.21 -10.57 7.16
CA MET A 83 -11.73 -10.77 8.52
C MET A 83 -13.22 -11.14 8.56
N ASN A 84 -13.79 -11.54 7.43
CA ASN A 84 -15.16 -12.04 7.35
C ASN A 84 -15.22 -13.54 7.58
#